data_AF-A0A8B0SR09-F1
#
_entry.id   AF-A0A8B0SR09-F1
#
_cell.length_a   1.000
_cell.length_b   1.000
_cell.length_c   1.000
_cell.angle_alpha   90.00
_cell.angle_beta   90.00
_cell.angle_gamma   90.00
#
_symmetry.space_group_name_H-M   'P 1'
#
loop_
_entity.id
_entity.type
_entity.pdbx_description
1 polymer ?
#
loop_
_entity_poly.entity_id
_entity_poly.type
_entity_poly.pdbx_seq_one_letter_code
_entity_poly.pdbx_strand_id
1 'polypeptide(L)'
;MSETPTPYHTGNELEIALKKLEQMLREVTENPDASIWLRKAIAELWQRDSSEALKDLAILQTLLQAKKKSDLLMLDRWAESATKH
;
A
#
# COMPACT_ATOMS: atom_id res chain seq x y z
N MET A 1 -12.90 49.48 -1.91
CA MET A 1 -13.30 48.06 -1.82
C MET A 1 -12.61 47.36 -2.97
N SER A 2 -11.41 46.83 -2.73
CA SER A 2 -10.65 46.10 -3.74
C SER A 2 -10.91 44.62 -3.51
N GLU A 3 -11.76 44.02 -4.33
CA GLU A 3 -11.88 42.57 -4.42
C GLU A 3 -10.61 42.06 -5.09
N THR A 4 -9.75 41.38 -4.34
CA THR A 4 -8.68 40.57 -4.90
C THR A 4 -9.27 39.22 -5.29
N PRO A 5 -9.31 38.84 -6.58
CA PRO A 5 -9.65 37.48 -6.96
C PRO A 5 -8.43 36.61 -6.66
N THR A 6 -8.51 35.71 -5.68
CA THR A 6 -7.48 34.68 -5.47
C THR A 6 -7.54 33.69 -6.63
N PRO A 7 -6.51 33.62 -7.49
CA PRO A 7 -6.53 32.76 -8.67
C PRO A 7 -5.99 31.37 -8.31
N TYR A 8 -6.75 30.33 -8.62
CA TYR A 8 -6.28 29.01 -9.05
C TYR A 8 -5.06 28.42 -8.28
N HIS A 9 -5.21 27.99 -7.02
CA HIS A 9 -4.16 27.23 -6.31
C HIS A 9 -4.38 25.71 -6.27
N THR A 10 -5.58 25.23 -6.56
CA THR A 10 -5.96 23.81 -6.42
C THR A 10 -5.45 22.91 -7.55
N GLY A 11 -5.23 23.44 -8.76
CA GLY A 11 -4.76 22.63 -9.90
C GLY A 11 -3.31 22.14 -9.75
N ASN A 12 -2.43 23.01 -9.23
CA ASN A 12 -1.02 22.70 -9.05
C ASN A 12 -0.78 21.68 -7.92
N GLU A 13 -1.53 21.80 -6.82
CA GLU A 13 -1.42 20.87 -5.68
C GLU A 13 -1.87 19.45 -6.04
N LEU A 14 -2.97 19.32 -6.80
CA LEU A 14 -3.45 18.03 -7.28
C LEU A 14 -2.45 17.36 -8.22
N GLU A 15 -1.88 18.12 -9.16
CA GLU A 15 -0.88 17.59 -10.09
C GLU A 15 0.39 17.12 -9.37
N ILE A 16 0.85 17.87 -8.38
CA ILE A 16 1.98 17.48 -7.51
C ILE A 16 1.65 16.18 -6.76
N ALA A 17 0.45 16.07 -6.20
CA ALA A 17 0.02 14.88 -5.48
C ALA A 17 -0.02 13.64 -6.39
N LEU A 18 -0.56 13.77 -7.61
CA LEU A 18 -0.61 12.68 -8.60
C LEU A 18 0.80 12.23 -9.02
N LYS A 19 1.71 13.18 -9.33
CA LYS A 19 3.10 12.84 -9.67
C LYS A 19 3.82 12.11 -8.54
N LYS A 20 3.59 12.52 -7.29
CA LYS A 20 4.16 11.84 -6.13
C LYS A 20 3.64 10.42 -6.00
N LEU A 21 2.35 10.21 -6.22
CA LEU A 21 1.72 8.90 -6.19
C LEU A 21 2.26 7.97 -7.29
N GLU A 22 2.40 8.46 -8.53
CA GLU A 22 3.01 7.72 -9.63
C GLU A 22 4.46 7.32 -9.32
N GLN A 23 5.21 8.20 -8.67
CA GLN A 23 6.57 7.93 -8.25
C GLN A 23 6.63 6.81 -7.20
N MET A 24 5.76 6.87 -6.18
CA MET A 24 5.65 5.83 -5.17
C MET A 24 5.25 4.48 -5.79
N LEU A 25 4.35 4.48 -6.77
CA LEU A 25 3.98 3.26 -7.49
C LEU A 25 5.20 2.64 -8.17
N ARG A 26 5.95 3.43 -8.96
CA ARG A 26 7.16 2.97 -9.65
C ARG A 26 8.18 2.41 -8.67
N GLU A 27 8.46 3.14 -7.59
CA GLU A 27 9.39 2.71 -6.55
C GLU A 27 9.01 1.35 -5.99
N VAL A 28 7.73 1.06 -5.79
CA VAL A 28 7.31 -0.25 -5.29
C VAL A 28 7.35 -1.32 -6.38
N THR A 29 6.82 -1.05 -7.57
CA THR A 29 6.71 -2.05 -8.65
C THR A 29 8.03 -2.40 -9.32
N GLU A 30 9.00 -1.49 -9.28
CA GLU A 30 10.33 -1.67 -9.87
C GLU A 30 11.38 -2.09 -8.84
N ASN A 31 11.08 -2.05 -7.54
CA ASN A 31 12.01 -2.47 -6.50
C ASN A 31 12.32 -3.99 -6.59
N PRO A 32 13.57 -4.38 -6.86
CA PRO A 32 13.95 -5.78 -6.96
C PRO A 32 13.87 -6.53 -5.60
N ASP A 33 13.99 -5.80 -4.48
CA ASP A 33 13.90 -6.35 -3.12
C ASP A 33 12.44 -6.55 -2.68
N ALA A 34 11.49 -5.91 -3.35
CA ALA A 34 10.08 -6.12 -3.10
C ALA A 34 9.63 -7.48 -3.66
N SER A 35 8.86 -8.22 -2.85
CA SER A 35 8.35 -9.53 -3.28
C SER A 35 7.54 -9.40 -4.57
N ILE A 36 7.70 -10.37 -5.49
CA ILE A 36 6.97 -10.40 -6.77
C ILE A 36 5.46 -10.31 -6.54
N TRP A 37 4.96 -10.95 -5.48
CA TRP A 37 3.57 -10.90 -5.09
C TRP A 37 3.11 -9.49 -4.73
N LEU A 38 3.88 -8.76 -3.90
CA LEU A 38 3.53 -7.40 -3.49
C LEU A 38 3.51 -6.45 -4.69
N ARG A 39 4.51 -6.57 -5.57
CA ARG A 39 4.59 -5.79 -6.81
C ARG A 39 3.37 -6.00 -7.70
N LYS A 40 2.95 -7.26 -7.88
CA LYS A 40 1.75 -7.61 -8.67
C LYS A 40 0.47 -7.09 -8.02
N ALA A 41 0.28 -7.32 -6.72
CA ALA A 41 -0.93 -6.88 -6.02
C ALA A 41 -1.13 -5.37 -6.08
N ILE A 42 -0.06 -4.59 -5.94
CA ILE A 42 -0.12 -3.13 -6.03
C ILE A 42 -0.40 -2.67 -7.45
N ALA A 43 0.23 -3.26 -8.47
CA ALA A 43 -0.04 -2.94 -9.86
C ALA A 43 -1.50 -3.24 -10.25
N GLU A 44 -2.03 -4.39 -9.82
CA GLU A 44 -3.43 -4.78 -10.06
C GLU A 44 -4.41 -3.82 -9.36
N LEU A 45 -4.18 -3.48 -8.08
CA LEU A 45 -5.01 -2.53 -7.35
C LEU A 45 -5.03 -1.14 -7.99
N TRP A 46 -3.88 -0.69 -8.52
CA TRP A 46 -3.75 0.63 -9.16
C TRP A 46 -4.53 0.76 -10.46
N GLN A 47 -4.78 -0.34 -11.17
CA GLN A 47 -5.50 -0.36 -12.44
C GLN A 47 -7.03 -0.45 -12.26
N ARG A 48 -7.53 -0.74 -11.05
CA ARG A 48 -8.96 -0.89 -10.79
C ARG A 48 -9.66 0.46 -10.60
N ASP A 49 -10.98 0.42 -10.75
CA ASP A 49 -11.83 1.52 -10.30
C ASP A 49 -11.62 1.77 -8.80
N SER A 50 -11.62 3.04 -8.39
CA SER A 50 -11.35 3.48 -7.03
C SER A 50 -12.26 2.79 -5.99
N SER A 51 -13.54 2.53 -6.29
CA SER A 51 -14.46 1.88 -5.35
C SER A 51 -14.11 0.42 -5.13
N GLU A 52 -13.74 -0.29 -6.19
CA GLU A 52 -13.31 -1.69 -6.11
C GLU A 52 -11.94 -1.81 -5.45
N ALA A 53 -10.99 -0.95 -5.83
CA ALA A 53 -9.64 -0.93 -5.27
C ALA A 53 -9.66 -0.76 -3.73
N LEU A 54 -10.54 0.10 -3.21
CA LEU A 54 -10.68 0.29 -1.76
C LEU A 54 -11.25 -0.95 -1.04
N LYS A 55 -12.19 -1.67 -1.66
CA LYS A 55 -12.74 -2.91 -1.09
C LYS A 55 -11.67 -4.01 -1.08
N ASP A 56 -10.99 -4.18 -2.19
CA ASP A 56 -9.92 -5.18 -2.33
C ASP A 56 -8.76 -4.89 -1.36
N LEU A 57 -8.41 -3.61 -1.17
CA LEU A 57 -7.40 -3.19 -0.20
C LEU A 57 -7.78 -3.57 1.23
N ALA A 58 -9.04 -3.36 1.63
CA ALA A 58 -9.50 -3.73 2.97
C ALA A 58 -9.42 -5.24 3.23
N ILE A 59 -9.78 -6.04 2.23
CA ILE A 59 -9.67 -7.51 2.29
C ILE A 59 -8.19 -7.92 2.38
N LEU A 60 -7.35 -7.35 1.52
CA LEU A 60 -5.91 -7.64 1.48
C LEU A 60 -5.22 -7.32 2.81
N GLN A 61 -5.51 -6.16 3.41
CA GLN A 61 -4.99 -5.78 4.72
C GLN A 61 -5.40 -6.78 5.81
N THR A 62 -6.67 -7.20 5.82
CA THR A 62 -7.19 -8.19 6.76
C THR A 62 -6.45 -9.51 6.66
N LEU A 63 -6.27 -10.01 5.43
CA LEU A 63 -5.57 -11.28 5.19
C LEU A 63 -4.08 -11.20 5.55
N LEU A 64 -3.42 -10.08 5.25
CA LEU A 64 -2.02 -9.86 5.63
C LEU A 64 -1.82 -9.81 7.15
N GLN A 65 -2.74 -9.17 7.88
CA GLN A 65 -2.73 -9.17 9.34
C GLN A 65 -2.92 -10.59 9.90
N ALA A 66 -3.84 -11.37 9.34
CA ALA A 66 -4.05 -12.76 9.73
C ALA A 66 -2.81 -13.62 9.46
N LYS A 67 -2.17 -13.47 8.30
CA LYS A 67 -0.92 -14.16 7.95
C LYS A 67 0.21 -13.81 8.93
N LYS A 68 0.42 -12.51 9.21
CA LYS A 68 1.40 -12.05 10.20
C LYS A 68 1.16 -12.70 11.56
N LYS A 69 -0.08 -12.71 12.03
CA LYS A 69 -0.44 -13.36 13.31
C LYS A 69 -0.12 -14.86 13.29
N SER A 70 -0.48 -15.55 12.20
CA SER A 70 -0.18 -16.97 12.03
C SER A 70 1.32 -17.26 12.07
N ASP A 71 2.13 -16.46 11.39
CA ASP A 71 3.59 -16.65 11.35
C ASP A 71 4.23 -16.44 12.72
N LEU A 72 3.81 -15.40 13.44
CA LEU A 72 4.29 -15.15 14.81
C LEU A 72 3.97 -16.33 15.73
N LEU A 73 2.72 -16.83 15.69
CA LEU A 73 2.33 -18.00 16.48
C LEU A 73 3.14 -19.26 16.14
N MET A 74 3.49 -19.45 14.86
CA MET A 74 4.33 -20.58 14.44
C MET A 74 5.77 -20.44 14.95
N LEU A 75 6.33 -19.23 14.88
CA LEU A 75 7.68 -18.95 15.41
C LEU A 75 7.74 -19.16 16.93
N ASP A 76 6.73 -18.70 17.66
CA ASP A 76 6.64 -18.90 19.12
C ASP A 76 6.60 -20.39 19.46
N ARG A 77 5.77 -21.17 18.76
CA ARG A 77 5.69 -22.64 18.95
C ARG A 77 7.02 -23.34 18.68
N TRP A 78 7.75 -22.93 17.65
CA TRP A 78 9.06 -23.51 17.35
C TRP A 78 10.09 -23.17 18.43
N ALA A 79 10.08 -21.95 18.95
CA ALA A 79 10.94 -21.55 20.07
C ALA A 79 10.65 -22.36 21.35
N GLU A 80 9.37 -22.60 21.67
CA GLU A 80 8.96 -23.46 22.79
C GLU A 80 9.37 -24.93 22.61
N SER A 81 9.35 -25.43 21.37
CA SER A 81 9.77 -26.80 21.06
C SER A 81 11.29 -26.97 21.14
N ALA A 82 12.06 -25.94 20.75
CA ALA A 82 13.52 -25.97 20.76
C ALA A 82 14.12 -25.89 22.19
N THR A 83 13.33 -25.43 23.17
CA THR A 83 13.78 -25.25 24.57
C THR A 83 13.39 -26.39 25.50
N LYS A 84 12.61 -27.37 25.03
CA LYS A 84 12.18 -28.57 25.78
C LYS A 84 13.00 -29.83 25.47
N HIS A 85 14.01 -29.72 24.61
CA HIS A 85 14.98 -30.77 24.30
C HIS A 85 16.38 -30.35 24.76
#